data_AF-A0A418BYX5-F1
#
_entry.id   AF-A0A418BYX5-F1
#
_cell.length_a   1.000
_cell.length_b   1.000
_cell.length_c   1.000
_cell.angle_alpha   90.00
_cell.angle_beta   90.00
_cell.angle_gamma   90.00
#
_symmetry.space_group_name_H-M   'P 1'
#
loop_
_entity.id
_entity.type
_entity.pdbx_description
1 polymer ?
#
loop_
_entity_poly.entity_id
_entity_poly.type
_entity_poly.pdbx_seq_one_letter_code
_entity_poly.pdbx_strand_id
1 'polypeptide(L)'
;MSSDMIMTVRGAVAASAIKPGGILVHQRVLQKETTVVDMDIAAEDLMELREHPAEKGNLVLSNETRAYRELERLSLVQSNCVVDIHGRDERDVVRLKRMSEQLDLHILASTSLDDTTTSTDVSALAHQLVLDLQYGMDNTTIQASVIYQRTSLSPANPTILRAIAQLFTLNNQLLGEYTKRATNHQALLDALKDVNGMIQLAARLRHGQPKSAVILACRKAIKANNIHALFYIVKTGREESR
;
A
#
# COMPACT_ATOMS: atom_id res chain seq x y z
N MET A 1 5.14 0.75 17.09
CA MET A 1 5.48 1.65 15.97
C MET A 1 5.00 0.98 14.71
N SER A 2 4.02 1.57 14.01
CA SER A 2 3.62 1.08 12.69
C SER A 2 4.84 1.27 11.80
N SER A 3 5.43 0.18 11.30
CA SER A 3 6.51 0.29 10.32
C SER A 3 5.92 0.92 9.05
N ASP A 4 6.46 2.05 8.61
CA ASP A 4 6.13 2.57 7.29
C ASP A 4 6.50 1.53 6.24
N MET A 5 5.50 1.03 5.51
CA MET A 5 5.67 0.03 4.48
C MET A 5 5.61 0.71 3.12
N ILE A 6 6.54 0.38 2.25
CA ILE A 6 6.58 0.81 0.86
C ILE A 6 6.15 -0.37 0.00
N MET A 7 5.14 -0.18 -0.83
CA MET A 7 4.73 -1.18 -1.81
C MET A 7 5.76 -1.24 -2.92
N THR A 8 6.25 -2.42 -3.26
CA THR A 8 7.09 -2.69 -4.43
C THR A 8 6.35 -3.63 -5.36
N VAL A 9 6.85 -3.84 -6.58
CA VAL A 9 6.29 -4.84 -7.50
C VAL A 9 6.31 -6.27 -6.93
N ARG A 10 7.18 -6.54 -5.93
CA ARG A 10 7.25 -7.81 -5.19
C ARG A 10 6.31 -7.88 -3.98
N GLY A 11 5.77 -6.75 -3.54
CA GLY A 11 4.94 -6.62 -2.35
C GLY A 11 5.45 -5.57 -1.36
N ALA A 12 4.86 -5.55 -0.17
CA ALA A 12 5.16 -4.58 0.87
C ALA A 12 6.52 -4.84 1.51
N VAL A 13 7.36 -3.82 1.58
CA VAL A 13 8.69 -3.86 2.19
C VAL A 13 8.79 -2.73 3.21
N ALA A 14 9.46 -2.97 4.35
CA ALA A 14 9.68 -1.92 5.33
C ALA A 14 10.54 -0.79 4.74
N ALA A 15 10.18 0.47 4.99
CA ALA A 15 10.92 1.62 4.46
C ALA A 15 12.41 1.62 4.87
N SER A 16 12.74 1.04 6.03
CA SER A 16 14.13 0.87 6.50
C SER A 16 14.97 -0.08 5.65
N ALA A 17 14.35 -0.96 4.85
CA ALA A 17 15.05 -1.86 3.93
C ALA A 17 15.39 -1.18 2.59
N ILE A 18 14.79 -0.02 2.30
CA ILE A 18 15.04 0.73 1.08
C ILE A 18 16.20 1.70 1.30
N LYS A 19 17.28 1.52 0.52
CA LYS A 19 18.43 2.41 0.52
C LYS A 19 18.16 3.59 -0.43
N PRO A 20 18.22 4.84 0.06
CA PRO A 20 18.03 6.02 -0.77
C PRO A 20 19.21 6.17 -1.76
N GLY A 21 18.93 6.34 -3.05
CA GLY A 21 19.99 6.57 -4.04
C GLY A 21 19.64 6.28 -5.51
N GLY A 22 18.71 5.35 -5.78
CA GLY A 22 18.43 4.92 -7.17
C GLY A 22 17.34 5.70 -7.92
N ILE A 23 16.72 6.70 -7.30
CA ILE A 23 15.57 7.46 -7.87
C ILE A 23 15.96 8.24 -9.15
N LEU A 24 17.25 8.53 -9.35
CA LEU A 24 17.71 9.43 -10.41
C LEU A 24 18.25 8.74 -11.68
N VAL A 25 18.50 7.43 -11.67
CA VAL A 25 19.25 6.79 -12.78
C VAL A 25 18.36 6.18 -13.86
N HIS A 26 17.24 5.57 -13.50
CA HIS A 26 16.34 4.95 -14.48
C HIS A 26 14.89 5.27 -14.13
N GLN A 27 14.39 6.36 -14.70
CA GLN A 27 12.97 6.68 -14.61
C GLN A 27 12.11 5.76 -15.50
N ARG A 28 12.69 4.97 -16.40
CA ARG A 28 11.94 4.07 -17.31
C ARG A 28 12.71 2.76 -17.46
N VAL A 29 12.31 1.74 -16.70
CA VAL A 29 13.09 0.51 -16.55
C VAL A 29 12.72 -0.52 -17.62
N LEU A 30 11.44 -0.70 -17.94
CA LEU A 30 11.00 -1.65 -18.98
C LEU A 30 9.70 -1.19 -19.64
N GLN A 31 9.74 -0.97 -20.96
CA GLN A 31 8.55 -0.74 -21.78
C GLN A 31 8.11 -2.05 -22.44
N LYS A 32 6.82 -2.16 -22.79
CA LYS A 32 6.34 -3.20 -23.72
C LYS A 32 7.14 -3.18 -25.02
N GLU A 33 7.44 -4.37 -25.55
CA GLU A 33 8.24 -4.55 -26.76
C GLU A 33 7.76 -3.66 -27.92
N THR A 34 8.66 -2.83 -28.42
CA THR A 34 8.47 -2.03 -29.65
C THR A 34 9.65 -2.31 -30.59
N THR A 35 9.43 -2.15 -31.89
CA THR A 35 10.37 -2.47 -32.98
C THR A 35 11.53 -1.47 -33.09
N VAL A 36 12.11 -1.04 -31.97
CA VAL A 36 13.20 -0.06 -31.93
C VAL A 36 14.53 -0.79 -31.72
N VAL A 37 15.52 -0.49 -32.57
CA VAL A 37 16.86 -1.07 -32.53
C VAL A 37 17.66 -0.42 -31.39
N ASP A 38 18.24 -1.24 -30.53
CA ASP A 38 19.12 -0.81 -29.44
C ASP A 38 20.35 -0.06 -29.98
N MET A 39 20.59 1.18 -29.49
CA MET A 39 21.85 1.91 -29.69
C MET A 39 22.50 2.23 -28.33
N ASP A 40 23.83 2.17 -28.26
CA ASP A 40 24.60 2.55 -27.08
C ASP A 40 24.54 4.06 -26.84
N ILE A 41 24.47 4.47 -25.57
CA ILE A 41 24.47 5.88 -25.18
C ILE A 41 25.92 6.34 -25.07
N ALA A 42 26.30 7.37 -25.83
CA ALA A 42 27.62 7.98 -25.68
C ALA A 42 27.76 8.61 -24.28
N ALA A 43 28.93 8.50 -23.66
CA ALA A 43 29.16 8.99 -22.29
C ALA A 43 28.93 10.52 -22.17
N GLU A 44 29.17 11.26 -23.25
CA GLU A 44 28.93 12.70 -23.39
C GLU A 44 27.44 13.06 -23.33
N ASP A 45 26.56 12.13 -23.71
CA ASP A 45 25.11 12.35 -23.78
C ASP A 45 24.40 12.09 -22.44
N LEU A 46 25.08 11.45 -21.48
CA LEU A 46 24.48 11.04 -20.20
C LEU A 46 23.96 12.24 -19.38
N MET A 47 24.67 13.37 -19.43
CA MET A 47 24.29 14.57 -18.68
C MET A 47 23.06 15.25 -19.29
N GLU A 48 22.99 15.28 -20.62
CA GLU A 48 21.85 15.82 -21.37
C GLU A 48 20.62 14.92 -21.23
N LEU A 49 20.80 13.59 -21.29
CA LEU A 49 19.74 12.60 -21.07
C LEU A 49 19.19 12.60 -19.64
N ARG A 50 19.99 12.97 -18.65
CA ARG A 50 19.51 13.16 -17.28
C ARG A 50 18.48 14.30 -17.21
N GLU A 51 18.69 15.36 -17.99
CA GLU A 51 17.87 16.57 -17.96
C GLU A 51 16.72 16.50 -18.98
N HIS A 52 16.94 15.81 -20.09
CA HIS A 52 15.98 15.64 -21.19
C HIS A 52 15.90 14.16 -21.57
N PRO A 53 15.33 13.31 -20.71
CA PRO A 53 15.30 11.86 -20.92
C PRO A 53 14.62 11.46 -22.23
N ALA A 54 13.81 12.35 -22.83
CA ALA A 54 13.03 12.09 -24.04
C ALA A 54 13.74 12.34 -25.38
N GLU A 55 14.89 13.01 -25.41
CA GLU A 55 15.37 13.66 -26.65
C GLU A 55 16.27 12.80 -27.54
N LYS A 56 16.85 11.69 -27.05
CA LYS A 56 17.74 10.82 -27.85
C LYS A 56 17.22 9.40 -28.13
N GLY A 57 15.92 9.14 -27.98
CA GLY A 57 15.36 7.80 -28.22
C GLY A 57 15.89 6.68 -27.30
N ASN A 58 16.78 7.01 -26.35
CA ASN A 58 17.40 6.12 -25.37
C ASN A 58 16.48 5.74 -24.20
N LEU A 59 15.17 5.94 -24.36
CA LEU A 59 14.18 5.80 -23.30
C LEU A 59 13.79 4.36 -22.98
N VAL A 60 14.22 3.41 -23.79
CA VAL A 60 13.55 2.12 -23.86
C VAL A 60 14.55 1.00 -23.70
N LEU A 61 14.70 0.55 -22.46
CA LEU A 61 15.16 -0.80 -22.19
C LEU A 61 14.05 -1.77 -22.62
N SER A 62 13.81 -1.90 -23.93
CA SER A 62 12.86 -2.88 -24.48
C SER A 62 13.41 -4.29 -24.33
N ASN A 63 14.74 -4.42 -24.41
CA ASN A 63 15.48 -5.67 -24.26
C ASN A 63 15.80 -5.97 -22.79
N GLU A 64 15.34 -7.13 -22.30
CA GLU A 64 15.51 -7.57 -20.92
C GLU A 64 16.98 -7.66 -20.54
N THR A 65 17.81 -8.14 -21.47
CA THR A 65 19.24 -8.37 -21.24
C THR A 65 19.97 -7.06 -20.93
N ARG A 66 19.58 -5.96 -21.59
CA ARG A 66 20.16 -4.64 -21.36
C ARG A 66 19.68 -4.07 -20.03
N ALA A 67 18.39 -4.21 -19.74
CA ALA A 67 17.82 -3.79 -18.46
C ALA A 67 18.50 -4.48 -17.29
N TYR A 68 18.75 -5.80 -17.39
CA TYR A 68 19.51 -6.55 -16.39
C TYR A 68 20.91 -5.98 -16.21
N ARG A 69 21.66 -5.74 -17.28
CA ARG A 69 23.04 -5.21 -17.18
C ARG A 69 23.08 -3.82 -16.55
N GLU A 70 22.18 -2.92 -16.93
CA GLU A 70 22.15 -1.56 -16.38
C GLU A 70 21.72 -1.56 -14.90
N LEU A 71 20.71 -2.34 -14.54
CA LEU A 71 20.27 -2.45 -13.15
C LEU A 71 21.29 -3.20 -12.29
N GLU A 72 22.01 -4.19 -12.83
CA GLU A 72 23.11 -4.86 -12.13
C GLU A 72 24.21 -3.86 -11.77
N ARG A 73 24.49 -2.86 -12.61
CA ARG A 73 25.43 -1.77 -12.27
C ARG A 73 24.97 -0.93 -11.08
N LEU A 74 23.67 -0.84 -10.78
CA LEU A 74 23.19 -0.14 -9.57
C LEU A 74 23.65 -0.83 -8.28
N SER A 75 23.87 -2.15 -8.32
CA SER A 75 24.44 -2.88 -7.18
C SER A 75 25.82 -2.35 -6.78
N LEU A 76 26.58 -1.81 -7.75
CA LEU A 76 27.89 -1.19 -7.52
C LEU A 76 27.78 0.14 -6.78
N VAL A 77 26.63 0.81 -6.83
CA VAL A 77 26.39 2.15 -6.25
C VAL A 77 25.61 2.05 -4.92
N GLN A 78 25.61 0.88 -4.26
CA GLN A 78 24.94 0.60 -2.99
C GLN A 78 23.43 0.95 -2.96
N SER A 79 22.80 1.14 -4.12
CA SER A 79 21.38 1.43 -4.27
C SER A 79 20.63 0.13 -4.51
N ASN A 80 19.51 -0.07 -3.83
CA ASN A 80 18.68 -1.27 -3.97
C ASN A 80 17.24 -0.96 -4.38
N CYS A 81 16.96 0.27 -4.84
CA CYS A 81 15.60 0.71 -5.17
C CYS A 81 15.56 1.58 -6.42
N VAL A 82 14.57 1.33 -7.29
CA VAL A 82 14.36 2.05 -8.56
C VAL A 82 12.87 2.37 -8.71
N VAL A 83 12.56 3.51 -9.32
CA VAL A 83 11.20 3.92 -9.65
C VAL A 83 10.98 3.76 -11.14
N ASP A 84 10.03 2.91 -11.53
CA ASP A 84 9.64 2.73 -12.91
C ASP A 84 8.47 3.65 -13.27
N ILE A 85 8.71 4.55 -14.23
CA ILE A 85 7.81 5.62 -14.66
C ILE A 85 7.36 5.40 -16.11
N HIS A 86 6.42 4.47 -16.29
CA HIS A 86 5.79 4.24 -17.59
C HIS A 86 4.33 4.67 -17.63
N GLY A 87 3.88 5.05 -18.83
CA GLY A 87 2.48 5.29 -19.11
C GLY A 87 1.69 3.98 -19.04
N ARG A 88 0.38 4.05 -18.79
CA ARG A 88 -0.50 2.87 -18.71
C ARG A 88 -0.39 1.97 -19.95
N ASP A 89 -0.29 2.56 -21.13
CA ASP A 89 -0.20 1.80 -22.38
C ASP A 89 1.13 1.05 -22.53
N GLU A 90 2.18 1.62 -21.95
CA GLU A 90 3.58 1.25 -22.18
C GLU A 90 4.16 0.35 -21.07
N ARG A 91 3.58 0.36 -19.87
CA ARG A 91 4.09 -0.39 -18.71
C ARG A 91 3.93 -1.90 -18.84
N ASP A 92 4.90 -2.66 -18.32
CA ASP A 92 4.83 -4.12 -18.13
C ASP A 92 5.21 -4.52 -16.70
N VAL A 93 4.20 -4.55 -15.84
CA VAL A 93 4.36 -4.81 -14.40
C VAL A 93 4.80 -6.24 -14.10
N VAL A 94 4.47 -7.21 -14.95
CA VAL A 94 4.84 -8.62 -14.76
C VAL A 94 6.33 -8.81 -15.01
N ARG A 95 6.85 -8.20 -16.07
CA ARG A 95 8.27 -8.24 -16.41
C ARG A 95 9.11 -7.50 -15.38
N LEU A 96 8.64 -6.34 -14.90
CA LEU A 96 9.28 -5.62 -13.79
C LEU A 96 9.37 -6.47 -12.52
N LYS A 97 8.32 -7.24 -12.18
CA LYS A 97 8.35 -8.15 -11.03
C LYS A 97 9.41 -9.24 -11.19
N ARG A 98 9.46 -9.92 -12.34
CA ARG A 98 10.49 -10.96 -12.60
C ARG A 98 11.90 -10.40 -12.47
N MET A 99 12.13 -9.22 -13.02
CA MET A 99 13.42 -8.53 -12.95
C MET A 99 13.81 -8.16 -11.52
N SER A 100 12.85 -7.62 -10.75
CA SER A 100 13.01 -7.30 -9.34
C SER A 100 13.36 -8.53 -8.50
N GLU A 101 12.79 -9.70 -8.81
CA GLU A 101 13.09 -10.96 -8.15
C GLU A 101 14.49 -11.49 -8.49
N GLN A 102 14.91 -11.40 -9.75
CA GLN A 102 16.22 -11.90 -10.18
C GLN A 102 17.39 -11.05 -9.70
N LEU A 103 17.24 -9.72 -9.68
CA LEU A 103 18.30 -8.80 -9.27
C LEU A 103 18.29 -8.46 -7.77
N ASP A 104 17.31 -8.99 -7.04
CA ASP A 104 17.00 -8.60 -5.66
C ASP A 104 16.90 -7.07 -5.44
N LEU A 105 16.34 -6.37 -6.41
CA LEU A 105 16.11 -4.92 -6.36
C LEU A 105 14.67 -4.61 -5.96
N HIS A 106 14.44 -3.49 -5.30
CA HIS A 106 13.10 -2.97 -5.02
C HIS A 106 12.65 -2.07 -6.18
N ILE A 107 11.72 -2.53 -7.00
CA ILE A 107 11.17 -1.71 -8.08
C ILE A 107 9.80 -1.16 -7.64
N LEU A 108 9.64 0.15 -7.71
CA LEU A 108 8.40 0.88 -7.44
C LEU A 108 7.72 1.18 -8.77
N ALA A 109 6.56 0.58 -9.02
CA ALA A 109 5.81 0.85 -10.24
C ALA A 109 4.95 2.10 -10.08
N SER A 110 4.80 2.86 -11.17
CA SER A 110 3.96 4.04 -11.19
C SER A 110 2.61 3.80 -11.86
N THR A 111 1.63 4.62 -11.45
CA THR A 111 0.41 4.85 -12.21
C THR A 111 0.50 6.24 -12.83
N SER A 112 0.23 6.34 -14.14
CA SER A 112 0.37 7.58 -14.89
C SER A 112 -0.93 8.36 -15.03
N LEU A 113 -0.80 9.67 -15.15
CA LEU A 113 -1.80 10.56 -15.68
C LEU A 113 -1.35 11.10 -17.04
N ASP A 114 -2.15 10.83 -18.06
CA ASP A 114 -1.86 11.19 -19.45
C ASP A 114 -2.63 12.46 -19.84
N ASP A 115 -1.98 13.38 -20.55
CA ASP A 115 -2.54 14.69 -20.94
C ASP A 115 -3.80 14.59 -21.85
N THR A 116 -4.04 13.42 -22.45
CA THR A 116 -5.19 13.15 -23.34
C THR A 116 -6.50 12.95 -22.59
N THR A 117 -6.50 12.84 -21.26
CA THR A 117 -7.73 12.73 -20.48
C THR A 117 -8.46 14.08 -20.48
N THR A 118 -9.34 14.26 -21.46
CA THR A 118 -10.28 15.39 -21.51
C THR A 118 -11.08 15.50 -20.21
N SER A 119 -11.31 16.74 -19.79
CA SER A 119 -11.73 17.24 -18.47
C SER A 119 -13.02 16.69 -17.83
N THR A 120 -13.72 15.72 -18.41
CA THR A 120 -15.09 15.40 -17.98
C THR A 120 -15.19 14.42 -16.82
N ASP A 121 -14.21 13.53 -16.59
CA ASP A 121 -14.33 12.46 -15.59
C ASP A 121 -13.16 12.37 -14.60
N VAL A 122 -12.82 13.50 -13.96
CA VAL A 122 -11.81 13.56 -12.87
C VAL A 122 -12.09 12.53 -11.77
N SER A 123 -13.37 12.28 -11.47
CA SER A 123 -13.79 11.29 -10.48
C SER A 123 -13.50 9.86 -10.93
N ALA A 124 -13.74 9.51 -12.20
CA ALA A 124 -13.47 8.16 -12.69
C ALA A 124 -11.96 7.89 -12.73
N LEU A 125 -11.18 8.89 -13.16
CA LEU A 125 -9.72 8.82 -13.15
C LEU A 125 -9.18 8.65 -11.71
N ALA A 126 -9.67 9.45 -10.77
CA ALA A 126 -9.28 9.33 -9.36
C ALA A 126 -9.60 7.94 -8.79
N HIS A 127 -10.79 7.41 -9.07
CA HIS A 127 -11.14 6.03 -8.71
C HIS A 127 -10.18 5.01 -9.33
N GLN A 128 -9.83 5.18 -10.60
CA GLN A 128 -8.91 4.27 -11.28
C GLN A 128 -7.49 4.31 -10.67
N LEU A 129 -6.98 5.50 -10.30
CA LEU A 129 -5.69 5.62 -9.61
C LEU A 129 -5.73 4.92 -8.23
N VAL A 130 -6.83 5.06 -7.50
CA VAL A 130 -7.01 4.37 -6.21
C VAL A 130 -7.03 2.85 -6.40
N LEU A 131 -7.68 2.35 -7.45
CA LEU A 131 -7.68 0.92 -7.77
C LEU A 131 -6.29 0.39 -8.06
N ASP A 132 -5.50 1.11 -8.87
CA ASP A 132 -4.11 0.76 -9.20
C ASP A 132 -3.23 0.70 -7.93
N LEU A 133 -3.43 1.62 -6.98
CA LEU A 133 -2.67 1.70 -5.71
C LEU A 133 -3.10 0.63 -4.68
N GLN A 134 -4.39 0.28 -4.62
CA GLN A 134 -4.94 -0.59 -3.56
C GLN A 134 -5.11 -2.05 -3.97
N TYR A 135 -5.45 -2.32 -5.22
CA TYR A 135 -5.85 -3.67 -5.67
C TYR A 135 -4.91 -4.23 -6.74
N GLY A 136 -4.34 -3.37 -7.57
CA GLY A 136 -3.33 -3.74 -8.55
C GLY A 136 -3.56 -3.17 -9.94
N MET A 137 -2.56 -3.31 -10.80
CA MET A 137 -2.51 -2.77 -12.15
C MET A 137 -2.68 -3.86 -13.22
N ASP A 138 -3.25 -3.53 -14.37
CA ASP A 138 -3.26 -4.35 -15.59
C ASP A 138 -3.73 -5.81 -15.38
N ASN A 139 -4.80 -5.99 -14.59
CA ASN A 139 -5.35 -7.31 -14.19
C ASN A 139 -4.36 -8.19 -13.39
N THR A 140 -3.37 -7.56 -12.76
CA THR A 140 -2.46 -8.22 -11.82
C THR A 140 -2.75 -7.76 -10.39
N THR A 141 -2.21 -8.48 -9.41
CA THR A 141 -2.22 -8.07 -8.00
C THR A 141 -1.08 -7.10 -7.65
N ILE A 142 -0.32 -6.64 -8.65
CA ILE A 142 0.84 -5.78 -8.47
C ILE A 142 0.35 -4.34 -8.32
N GLN A 143 0.54 -3.77 -7.14
CA GLN A 143 0.10 -2.41 -6.80
C GLN A 143 1.07 -1.36 -7.33
N ALA A 144 0.52 -0.21 -7.73
CA ALA A 144 1.29 1.00 -7.93
C ALA A 144 1.78 1.55 -6.59
N SER A 145 2.91 2.24 -6.62
CA SER A 145 3.52 2.88 -5.44
C SER A 145 3.67 4.39 -5.63
N VAL A 146 3.75 4.84 -6.88
CA VAL A 146 4.00 6.24 -7.25
C VAL A 146 2.92 6.70 -8.22
N ILE A 147 2.42 7.92 -8.05
CA ILE A 147 1.61 8.59 -9.07
C ILE A 147 2.54 9.51 -9.84
N TYR A 148 2.63 9.34 -11.15
CA TYR A 148 3.43 10.19 -12.03
C TYR A 148 2.56 10.88 -13.07
N GLN A 149 2.86 12.14 -13.38
CA GLN A 149 2.17 12.87 -14.43
C GLN A 149 3.08 12.98 -15.67
N ARG A 150 2.59 12.50 -16.81
CA ARG A 150 3.27 12.68 -18.10
C ARG A 150 2.78 14.00 -18.71
N THR A 151 3.24 15.12 -18.15
CA THR A 151 3.00 16.44 -18.76
C THR A 151 4.16 16.79 -19.67
N SER A 152 3.89 17.26 -20.89
CA SER A 152 4.84 18.21 -21.49
C SER A 152 4.91 19.44 -20.56
N LEU A 153 6.06 20.10 -20.39
CA LEU A 153 6.19 21.32 -19.57
C LEU A 153 5.39 22.54 -20.11
N SER A 154 4.27 22.32 -20.79
CA SER A 154 3.20 23.32 -20.92
C SER A 154 2.58 23.55 -19.53
N PRO A 155 2.25 24.79 -19.12
CA PRO A 155 2.08 25.16 -17.73
C PRO A 155 1.07 24.26 -17.03
N ALA A 156 1.53 23.60 -15.97
CA ALA A 156 0.85 22.60 -15.16
C ALA A 156 -0.68 22.78 -15.16
N ASN A 157 -1.40 21.83 -15.76
CA ASN A 157 -2.86 21.87 -15.83
C ASN A 157 -3.44 21.98 -14.40
N PRO A 158 -4.06 23.13 -14.04
CA PRO A 158 -4.46 23.42 -12.66
C PRO A 158 -5.52 22.44 -12.14
N THR A 159 -6.24 21.78 -13.04
CA THR A 159 -7.25 20.76 -12.74
C THR A 159 -6.62 19.53 -12.09
N ILE A 160 -5.42 19.14 -12.54
CA ILE A 160 -4.72 17.95 -12.07
C ILE A 160 -4.14 18.19 -10.68
N LEU A 161 -3.48 19.34 -10.48
CA LEU A 161 -2.97 19.73 -9.17
C LEU A 161 -4.11 19.79 -8.13
N ARG A 162 -5.29 20.26 -8.54
CA ARG A 162 -6.49 20.27 -7.70
C ARG A 162 -6.97 18.86 -7.37
N ALA A 163 -6.96 17.92 -8.33
CA ALA A 163 -7.33 16.53 -8.10
C ALA A 163 -6.36 15.84 -7.12
N ILE A 164 -5.06 16.06 -7.26
CA ILE A 164 -4.03 15.54 -6.35
C ILE A 164 -4.22 16.09 -4.94
N ALA A 165 -4.46 17.41 -4.80
CA ALA A 165 -4.73 18.03 -3.51
C ALA A 165 -6.01 17.49 -2.84
N GLN A 166 -7.06 17.22 -3.64
CA GLN A 166 -8.30 16.61 -3.16
C GLN A 166 -8.09 15.17 -2.71
N LEU A 167 -7.35 14.36 -3.48
CA LEU A 167 -6.98 12.99 -3.11
C LEU A 167 -6.16 12.96 -1.82
N PHE A 168 -5.18 13.86 -1.69
CA PHE A 168 -4.37 13.98 -0.48
C PHE A 168 -5.24 14.32 0.74
N THR A 169 -6.18 15.26 0.59
CA THR A 169 -7.10 15.64 1.66
C THR A 169 -8.01 14.48 2.05
N LEU A 170 -8.59 13.78 1.06
CA LEU A 170 -9.48 12.64 1.28
C LEU A 170 -8.76 11.47 1.95
N ASN A 171 -7.53 11.16 1.51
CA ASN A 171 -6.72 10.11 2.13
C ASN A 171 -6.42 10.41 3.59
N ASN A 172 -6.05 11.65 3.93
CA ASN A 172 -5.82 12.03 5.32
C ASN A 172 -7.10 11.94 6.17
N GLN A 173 -8.26 12.29 5.61
CA GLN A 173 -9.55 12.12 6.29
C GLN A 173 -9.87 10.64 6.53
N LEU A 174 -9.69 9.79 5.52
CA LEU A 174 -9.91 8.34 5.62
C LEU A 174 -8.96 7.69 6.64
N LEU A 175 -7.69 8.07 6.64
CA LEU A 175 -6.71 7.63 7.64
C LEU A 175 -7.10 8.06 9.05
N GLY A 176 -7.61 9.29 9.21
CA GLY A 176 -8.14 9.78 10.48
C GLY A 176 -9.33 8.95 10.98
N GLU A 177 -10.32 8.70 10.12
CA GLU A 177 -11.49 7.87 10.47
C GLU A 177 -11.10 6.41 10.76
N TYR A 178 -10.19 5.85 9.97
CA TYR A 178 -9.66 4.51 10.21
C TYR A 178 -8.97 4.41 11.58
N THR A 179 -8.14 5.40 11.92
CA THR A 179 -7.46 5.47 13.22
C THR A 179 -8.47 5.52 14.37
N LYS A 180 -9.54 6.33 14.25
CA LYS A 180 -10.62 6.36 15.24
C LYS A 180 -11.31 5.01 15.38
N ARG A 181 -11.64 4.34 14.27
CA ARG A 181 -12.25 3.00 14.28
C ARG A 181 -11.35 1.96 14.92
N ALA A 182 -10.07 1.95 14.57
CA ALA A 182 -9.09 1.04 15.14
C ALA A 182 -8.95 1.25 16.66
N THR A 183 -8.90 2.50 17.10
CA THR A 183 -8.83 2.86 18.53
C THR A 183 -10.10 2.42 19.28
N ASN A 184 -11.28 2.69 18.71
CA ASN A 184 -12.55 2.25 19.30
C ASN A 184 -12.64 0.71 19.35
N HIS A 185 -12.24 0.03 18.28
CA HIS A 185 -12.21 -1.42 18.25
C HIS A 185 -11.26 -2.01 19.30
N GLN A 186 -10.07 -1.40 19.48
CA GLN A 186 -9.14 -1.81 20.52
C GLN A 186 -9.72 -1.60 21.92
N ALA A 187 -10.32 -0.44 22.18
CA ALA A 187 -10.99 -0.16 23.45
C ALA A 187 -12.14 -1.14 23.73
N LEU A 188 -12.91 -1.52 22.70
CA LEU A 188 -13.95 -2.53 22.80
C LEU A 188 -13.37 -3.92 23.13
N LEU A 189 -12.29 -4.33 22.45
CA LEU A 189 -11.62 -5.61 22.73
C LEU A 189 -11.09 -5.65 24.18
N ASP A 190 -10.53 -4.55 24.67
CA ASP A 190 -10.03 -4.48 26.04
C ASP A 190 -11.17 -4.50 27.06
N ALA A 191 -12.27 -3.79 26.82
CA ALA A 191 -13.48 -3.91 27.66
C ALA A 191 -14.06 -5.34 27.66
N LEU A 192 -14.05 -6.03 26.52
CA LEU A 192 -14.48 -7.43 26.43
C LEU A 192 -13.55 -8.38 27.18
N LYS A 193 -12.23 -8.11 27.19
CA LYS A 193 -11.28 -8.86 28.02
C LYS A 193 -11.56 -8.65 29.50
N ASP A 194 -11.85 -7.42 29.92
CA ASP A 194 -12.15 -7.10 31.32
C ASP A 194 -13.42 -7.82 31.80
N VAL A 195 -14.49 -7.79 30.99
CA VAL A 195 -15.73 -8.52 31.28
C VAL A 195 -15.47 -10.02 31.40
N ASN A 196 -14.73 -10.61 30.45
CA ASN A 196 -14.39 -12.03 30.50
C ASN A 196 -13.48 -12.36 31.70
N GLY A 197 -12.55 -11.48 32.04
CA GLY A 197 -11.68 -11.57 33.20
C GLY A 197 -12.48 -11.57 34.51
N MET A 198 -13.45 -10.67 34.63
CA MET A 198 -14.37 -10.61 35.76
C MET A 198 -15.19 -11.90 35.91
N ILE A 199 -15.75 -12.45 34.82
CA ILE A 199 -16.49 -13.73 34.85
C ILE A 199 -15.57 -14.87 35.32
N GLN A 200 -14.33 -14.92 34.81
CA GLN A 200 -13.37 -15.95 35.20
C GLN A 200 -12.94 -15.82 36.66
N LEU A 201 -12.73 -14.60 37.16
CA LEU A 201 -12.45 -14.33 38.57
C LEU A 201 -13.61 -14.79 39.46
N ALA A 202 -14.85 -14.42 39.11
CA ALA A 202 -16.04 -14.87 39.82
C ALA A 202 -16.14 -16.41 39.83
N ALA A 203 -15.84 -17.06 38.71
CA ALA A 203 -15.85 -18.51 38.61
C ALA A 203 -14.75 -19.17 39.47
N ARG A 204 -13.54 -18.59 39.51
CA ARG A 204 -12.39 -19.10 40.30
C ARG A 204 -12.62 -19.07 41.81
N LEU A 205 -13.49 -18.20 42.30
CA LEU A 205 -13.92 -18.19 43.71
C LEU A 205 -14.75 -19.44 44.09
N ARG A 206 -15.10 -20.30 43.12
CA ARG A 206 -15.96 -21.48 43.29
C ARG A 206 -15.24 -22.74 42.80
N HIS A 207 -15.53 -23.87 43.44
CA HIS A 207 -14.91 -25.16 43.11
C HIS A 207 -15.95 -26.16 42.59
N GLY A 208 -15.59 -26.95 41.57
CA GLY A 208 -16.46 -27.98 41.00
C GLY A 208 -17.63 -27.45 40.15
N GLN A 209 -18.79 -28.11 40.21
CA GLN A 209 -19.97 -27.79 39.38
C GLN A 209 -20.47 -26.33 39.48
N PRO A 210 -20.46 -25.66 40.66
CA PRO A 210 -20.84 -24.24 40.75
C PRO A 210 -19.99 -23.29 39.91
N LYS A 211 -18.74 -23.66 39.58
CA LYS A 211 -17.85 -22.86 38.72
C LYS A 211 -18.36 -22.77 37.30
N SER A 212 -18.71 -23.90 36.69
CA SER A 212 -19.25 -23.96 35.32
C SER A 212 -20.64 -23.33 35.25
N ALA A 213 -21.47 -23.52 36.27
CA ALA A 213 -22.80 -22.92 36.36
C ALA A 213 -22.76 -21.38 36.32
N VAL A 214 -21.86 -20.75 37.08
CA VAL A 214 -21.71 -19.29 37.09
C VAL A 214 -21.26 -18.74 35.74
N ILE A 215 -20.33 -19.41 35.06
CA ILE A 215 -19.87 -18.97 33.73
C ILE A 215 -21.03 -18.97 32.72
N LEU A 216 -21.85 -20.03 32.72
CA LEU A 216 -23.03 -20.14 31.86
C LEU A 216 -24.06 -19.05 32.18
N ALA A 217 -24.37 -18.87 33.46
CA ALA A 217 -25.33 -17.87 33.94
C ALA A 217 -24.89 -16.43 33.59
N CYS A 218 -23.61 -16.09 33.79
CA CYS A 218 -23.06 -14.78 33.42
C CYS A 218 -23.16 -14.53 31.90
N ARG A 219 -22.82 -15.53 31.07
CA ARG A 219 -22.93 -15.41 29.60
C ARG A 219 -24.38 -15.23 29.14
N LYS A 220 -25.32 -15.92 29.79
CA LYS A 220 -26.76 -15.80 29.55
C LYS A 220 -27.27 -14.41 29.91
N ALA A 221 -26.87 -13.87 31.07
CA ALA A 221 -27.22 -12.51 31.51
C ALA A 221 -26.67 -11.43 30.56
N ILE A 222 -25.44 -11.58 30.07
CA ILE A 222 -24.83 -10.67 29.08
C ILE A 222 -25.60 -10.71 27.76
N LYS A 223 -25.93 -11.91 27.26
CA LYS A 223 -26.70 -12.06 26.01
C LYS A 223 -28.11 -11.45 26.13
N ALA A 224 -28.69 -11.47 27.32
CA ALA A 224 -29.97 -10.85 27.62
C ALA A 224 -29.86 -9.34 27.96
N ASN A 225 -28.66 -8.76 27.93
CA ASN A 225 -28.36 -7.39 28.34
C ASN A 225 -28.88 -7.04 29.76
N ASN A 226 -28.89 -8.02 30.67
CA ASN A 226 -29.38 -7.84 32.04
C ASN A 226 -28.20 -7.70 33.02
N ILE A 227 -27.77 -6.45 33.22
CA ILE A 227 -26.62 -6.10 34.06
C ILE A 227 -26.91 -6.38 35.55
N HIS A 228 -28.15 -6.18 36.00
CA HIS A 228 -28.55 -6.44 37.39
C HIS A 228 -28.42 -7.93 37.74
N ALA A 229 -28.94 -8.80 36.88
CA ALA A 229 -28.79 -10.24 37.04
C ALA A 229 -27.32 -10.67 37.00
N LEU A 230 -26.49 -10.06 36.14
CA LEU A 230 -25.05 -10.34 36.07
C LEU A 230 -24.36 -10.06 37.42
N PHE A 231 -24.58 -8.89 38.02
CA PHE A 231 -24.01 -8.57 39.32
C PHE A 231 -24.54 -9.47 40.44
N TYR A 232 -25.83 -9.82 40.41
CA TYR A 232 -26.41 -10.76 41.36
C TYR A 232 -25.72 -12.12 41.29
N ILE A 233 -25.58 -12.69 40.07
CA ILE A 233 -24.92 -13.97 39.82
C ILE A 233 -23.46 -13.92 40.30
N VAL A 234 -22.72 -12.84 40.02
CA VAL A 234 -21.33 -12.68 40.46
C VAL A 234 -21.25 -12.72 42.00
N LYS A 235 -22.15 -11.99 42.69
CA LYS A 235 -22.18 -11.88 44.15
C LYS A 235 -22.65 -13.15 44.86
N THR A 236 -23.73 -13.79 44.39
CA THR A 236 -24.39 -14.91 45.10
C THR A 236 -24.05 -16.28 44.50
N GLY A 237 -23.63 -16.33 43.24
CA GLY A 237 -23.34 -17.57 42.51
C GLY A 237 -24.57 -18.32 42.02
N ARG A 238 -25.75 -17.71 42.07
CA ARG A 238 -27.03 -18.31 41.64
C ARG A 238 -27.72 -17.41 40.62
N GLU A 239 -28.48 -18.00 39.71
CA GLU A 239 -29.39 -17.24 38.85
C GLU A 239 -30.45 -16.57 39.71
N GLU A 240 -30.83 -15.34 39.37
CA GLU A 240 -31.91 -14.62 40.04
C GLU A 240 -33.23 -15.34 39.71
N SER A 241 -33.72 -16.13 40.66
CA SER A 241 -35.04 -16.75 40.56
C SER A 241 -36.07 -15.63 40.60
N ARG A 242 -36.85 -15.51 39.54
CA ARG A 242 -38.09 -14.73 39.55
C ARG A 242 -39.01 -15.20 40.68
#